data_AF-A0A2V8BQ38-F1
#
_entry.id   AF-A0A2V8BQ38-F1
#
_cell.length_a   1.000
_cell.length_b   1.000
_cell.length_c   1.000
_cell.angle_alpha   90.00
_cell.angle_beta   90.00
_cell.angle_gamma   90.00
#
_symmetry.space_group_name_H-M   'P 1'
#
loop_
_entity.id
_entity.type
_entity.pdbx_description
1 polymer ?
#
loop_
_entity_poly.entity_id
_entity_poly.type
_entity_poly.pdbx_seq_one_letter_code
_entity_poly.pdbx_strand_id
1 'polypeptide(L)'
;MSDATQTATGAVASIWRYPVKSMMGEELHDARVSDHGLLGDRVYALLDGSDGRVATAKNPRKWPTLFAFGSTFIERSEGAHSSVVRITLPDGTVVSGDQSDLNRLLSKAINREVTLVATGRGHAGGAQSSVPASRTAKAEEYWPDIEGLDYRDAVTDFELPAGTFFDCATVHLLTTATLDTLRQFYPQGRFEVQRFRPNIVVKPVEFEQPFPENSWIGHTLAVGDEVRLNITGPCGRCVMTTLAQGDLPSDTGILRTAVRQNRANVGVYAAVVRGGTIRRGDQVRLSAG
;
A
#
# COMPACT_ATOMS: atom_id res chain seq x y z
N MET A 1 15.16 -30.24 12.08
CA MET A 1 15.03 -29.50 10.81
C MET A 1 14.27 -30.41 9.86
N SER A 2 12.94 -30.30 9.80
CA SER A 2 12.17 -30.95 8.73
C SER A 2 12.15 -29.98 7.57
N ASP A 3 12.81 -30.34 6.49
CA ASP A 3 12.74 -29.61 5.23
C ASP A 3 11.34 -29.85 4.66
N ALA A 4 10.38 -29.03 5.06
CA ALA A 4 9.05 -29.05 4.48
C ALA A 4 9.21 -28.80 2.98
N THR A 5 8.65 -29.68 2.15
CA THR A 5 8.69 -29.57 0.69
C THR A 5 8.19 -28.19 0.29
N GLN A 6 9.10 -27.37 -0.24
CA GLN A 6 8.79 -26.03 -0.74
C GLN A 6 8.57 -26.10 -2.24
N THR A 7 7.40 -25.66 -2.71
CA THR A 7 7.10 -25.59 -4.14
C THR A 7 7.49 -24.22 -4.67
N ALA A 8 8.29 -24.18 -5.73
CA ALA A 8 8.66 -22.93 -6.38
C ALA A 8 7.40 -22.24 -6.95
N THR A 9 7.21 -20.97 -6.61
CA THR A 9 6.01 -20.21 -6.98
C THR A 9 6.34 -19.05 -7.90
N GLY A 10 7.51 -18.44 -7.75
CA GLY A 10 7.94 -17.32 -8.58
C GLY A 10 9.22 -16.66 -8.07
N ALA A 11 9.46 -15.44 -8.53
CA ALA A 11 10.49 -14.57 -8.00
C ALA A 11 9.96 -13.14 -7.80
N VAL A 12 10.55 -12.39 -6.88
CA VAL A 12 10.22 -10.98 -6.64
C VAL A 12 10.54 -10.16 -7.89
N ALA A 13 9.51 -9.64 -8.55
CA ALA A 13 9.62 -8.83 -9.75
C ALA A 13 9.95 -7.37 -9.43
N SER A 14 9.28 -6.80 -8.42
CA SER A 14 9.51 -5.45 -7.90
C SER A 14 9.03 -5.33 -6.45
N ILE A 15 9.60 -4.36 -5.75
CA ILE A 15 9.32 -4.04 -4.35
C ILE A 15 8.89 -2.58 -4.29
N TRP A 16 7.85 -2.28 -3.51
CA TRP A 16 7.31 -0.93 -3.41
C TRP A 16 7.02 -0.55 -1.97
N ARG A 17 7.23 0.73 -1.67
CA ARG A 17 6.95 1.35 -0.37
C ARG A 17 6.13 2.61 -0.55
N TYR A 18 5.19 2.83 0.35
CA TYR A 18 4.26 3.95 0.40
C TYR A 18 4.34 4.66 1.75
N PRO A 19 5.34 5.54 1.97
CA PRO A 19 5.59 6.11 3.30
C PRO A 19 4.41 6.89 3.90
N VAL A 20 3.70 7.64 3.06
CA VAL A 20 2.50 8.39 3.47
C VAL A 20 1.25 7.72 2.91
N LYS A 21 0.25 7.49 3.77
CA LYS A 21 -1.05 6.96 3.37
C LYS A 21 -1.64 7.80 2.22
N SER A 22 -2.05 7.11 1.16
CA SER A 22 -2.70 7.68 -0.04
C SER A 22 -1.83 8.56 -0.96
N MET A 23 -0.54 8.76 -0.68
CA MET A 23 0.39 9.39 -1.64
C MET A 23 1.03 8.34 -2.56
N MET A 24 1.56 8.74 -3.71
CA MET A 24 2.37 7.87 -4.55
C MET A 24 3.62 7.41 -3.78
N GLY A 25 4.04 6.18 -4.03
CA GLY A 25 5.17 5.55 -3.36
C GLY A 25 6.43 5.54 -4.21
N GLU A 26 7.37 4.70 -3.79
CA GLU A 26 8.67 4.49 -4.42
C GLU A 26 8.87 3.00 -4.74
N GLU A 27 9.52 2.73 -5.87
CA GLU A 27 10.02 1.40 -6.19
C GLU A 27 11.41 1.22 -5.56
N LEU A 28 11.65 0.07 -4.95
CA LEU A 28 12.86 -0.26 -4.22
C LEU A 28 13.59 -1.42 -4.88
N HIS A 29 14.92 -1.40 -4.79
CA HIS A 29 15.76 -2.55 -5.14
C HIS A 29 15.68 -3.66 -4.07
N ASP A 30 15.66 -3.25 -2.80
CA ASP A 30 15.57 -4.11 -1.64
C ASP A 30 14.81 -3.40 -0.50
N ALA A 31 14.30 -4.19 0.44
CA ALA A 31 13.59 -3.67 1.60
C ALA A 31 13.77 -4.57 2.82
N ARG A 32 13.85 -3.93 4.00
CA ARG A 32 13.79 -4.63 5.29
C ARG A 32 12.34 -4.88 5.67
N VAL A 33 12.03 -6.13 5.99
CA VAL A 33 10.74 -6.58 6.50
C VAL A 33 10.87 -6.86 8.00
N SER A 34 10.05 -6.18 8.79
CA SER A 34 9.89 -6.41 10.23
C SER A 34 8.60 -7.18 10.50
N ASP A 35 8.35 -7.54 11.75
CA ASP A 35 7.04 -8.04 12.22
C ASP A 35 5.87 -7.07 11.95
N HIS A 36 6.15 -5.85 11.51
CA HIS A 36 5.18 -4.82 11.19
C HIS A 36 5.08 -4.49 9.70
N GLY A 37 5.65 -5.34 8.83
CA GLY A 37 5.72 -5.11 7.39
C GLY A 37 7.02 -4.42 6.97
N LEU A 38 6.99 -3.80 5.78
CA LEU A 38 8.16 -3.14 5.21
C LEU A 38 8.53 -1.88 6.01
N LEU A 39 9.81 -1.71 6.30
CA LEU A 39 10.32 -0.56 7.03
C LEU A 39 10.00 0.75 6.29
N GLY A 40 9.33 1.66 6.99
CA GLY A 40 8.91 2.96 6.48
C GLY A 40 7.61 2.93 5.67
N ASP A 41 6.95 1.79 5.48
CA ASP A 41 5.66 1.71 4.77
C ASP A 41 4.50 2.20 5.64
N ARG A 42 3.71 3.13 5.10
CA ARG A 42 2.51 3.73 5.71
C ARG A 42 2.69 4.14 7.18
N VAL A 43 3.89 4.62 7.52
CA VAL A 43 4.20 5.11 8.88
C VAL A 43 3.78 6.57 9.09
N TYR A 44 3.37 7.26 8.02
CA TYR A 44 2.84 8.62 8.04
C TYR A 44 1.42 8.70 7.42
N ALA A 45 0.64 9.67 7.88
CA ALA A 45 -0.63 10.04 7.27
C ALA A 45 -0.93 11.54 7.51
N LEU A 46 -1.90 12.08 6.77
CA LEU A 46 -2.41 13.42 7.03
C LEU A 46 -3.68 13.32 7.87
N LEU A 47 -3.78 14.14 8.92
CA LEU A 47 -5.03 14.38 9.64
C LEU A 47 -5.69 15.63 9.10
N ASP A 48 -7.00 15.56 8.91
CA ASP A 48 -7.85 16.70 8.60
C ASP A 48 -8.00 17.59 9.84
N GLY A 49 -7.70 18.89 9.70
CA GLY A 49 -7.83 19.86 10.79
C GLY A 49 -9.28 20.07 11.25
N SER A 50 -10.27 19.79 10.41
CA SER A 50 -11.68 20.08 10.72
C SER A 50 -12.39 18.99 11.52
N ASP A 51 -12.02 17.72 11.33
CA ASP A 51 -12.71 16.58 11.97
C ASP A 51 -11.75 15.55 12.58
N GLY A 52 -10.44 15.74 12.44
CA GLY A 52 -9.41 14.85 12.97
C GLY A 52 -9.36 13.46 12.30
N ARG A 53 -10.09 13.24 11.19
CA ARG A 53 -10.02 11.99 10.44
C ARG A 53 -8.74 11.91 9.63
N VAL A 54 -8.29 10.68 9.36
CA VAL A 54 -7.17 10.42 8.47
C VAL A 54 -7.61 10.66 7.01
N ALA A 55 -6.86 11.51 6.31
CA ALA A 55 -7.07 11.78 4.89
C ALA A 55 -6.82 10.51 4.06
N THR A 56 -7.72 10.26 3.11
CA THR A 56 -7.66 9.04 2.31
C THR A 56 -8.17 9.27 0.90
N ALA A 57 -7.42 8.75 -0.09
CA ALA A 57 -7.85 8.76 -1.48
C ALA A 57 -9.04 7.81 -1.73
N LYS A 58 -9.47 7.05 -0.72
CA LYS A 58 -10.75 6.32 -0.74
C LYS A 58 -11.95 7.27 -0.79
N ASN A 59 -11.83 8.52 -0.36
CA ASN A 59 -12.85 9.56 -0.54
C ASN A 59 -12.34 10.67 -1.48
N PRO A 60 -12.30 10.44 -2.81
CA PRO A 60 -11.78 11.40 -3.78
C PRO A 60 -12.61 12.68 -3.88
N ARG A 61 -13.86 12.68 -3.38
CA ARG A 61 -14.69 13.90 -3.31
C ARG A 61 -14.12 14.89 -2.29
N LYS A 62 -13.64 14.39 -1.15
CA LYS A 62 -13.00 15.19 -0.10
C LYS A 62 -11.51 15.39 -0.35
N TRP A 63 -10.84 14.40 -0.93
CA TRP A 63 -9.39 14.36 -1.13
C TRP A 63 -8.98 14.09 -2.59
N PRO A 64 -9.28 15.01 -3.52
CA PRO A 64 -9.12 14.76 -4.96
C PRO A 64 -7.66 14.65 -5.43
N THR A 65 -6.70 15.19 -4.67
CA THR A 65 -5.32 15.41 -5.15
C THR A 65 -4.27 14.59 -4.42
N LEU A 66 -4.60 13.68 -3.50
CA LEU A 66 -3.59 12.95 -2.72
C LEU A 66 -2.61 12.14 -3.59
N PHE A 67 -3.06 11.59 -4.72
CA PHE A 67 -2.19 10.90 -5.69
C PHE A 67 -1.37 11.82 -6.59
N ALA A 68 -1.51 13.15 -6.48
CA ALA A 68 -0.57 14.08 -7.10
C ALA A 68 0.70 14.28 -6.26
N PHE A 69 0.73 13.79 -5.01
CA PHE A 69 1.89 13.86 -4.13
C PHE A 69 2.69 12.56 -4.21
N GLY A 70 4.02 12.68 -4.28
CA GLY A 70 4.95 11.57 -4.12
C GLY A 70 5.49 11.49 -2.70
N SER A 71 5.88 10.29 -2.24
CA SER A 71 6.51 10.11 -0.94
C SER A 71 7.65 9.10 -1.00
N THR A 72 8.78 9.45 -0.39
CA THR A 72 9.96 8.60 -0.24
C THR A 72 10.43 8.59 1.20
N PHE A 73 10.95 7.46 1.68
CA PHE A 73 11.42 7.32 3.05
C PHE A 73 12.94 7.17 3.08
N ILE A 74 13.59 8.03 3.84
CA ILE A 74 15.04 8.08 3.96
C ILE A 74 15.45 7.51 5.31
N GLU A 75 16.14 6.38 5.28
CA GLU A 75 16.85 5.85 6.45
C GLU A 75 18.14 6.64 6.65
N ARG A 76 18.29 7.30 7.80
CA ARG A 76 19.51 8.02 8.17
C ARG A 76 20.38 7.10 9.04
N SER A 77 21.56 6.74 8.54
CA SER A 77 22.61 6.08 9.31
C SER A 77 23.45 7.15 10.01
N GLU A 78 23.18 7.42 11.29
CA GLU A 78 24.05 8.02 12.33
C GLU A 78 23.36 9.08 13.21
N GLY A 79 23.56 8.96 14.54
CA GLY A 79 23.11 9.93 15.55
C GLY A 79 21.65 9.78 15.98
N ALA A 80 21.29 10.35 17.14
CA ALA A 80 20.03 10.11 17.88
C ALA A 80 18.70 10.50 17.19
N HIS A 81 18.68 10.77 15.87
CA HIS A 81 17.50 11.06 15.04
C HIS A 81 17.87 10.75 13.56
N SER A 82 17.08 10.30 12.60
CA SER A 82 15.75 9.71 12.51
C SER A 82 15.41 9.43 11.06
N SER A 83 14.76 8.32 10.74
CA SER A 83 14.25 8.17 9.38
C SER A 83 13.20 9.23 9.07
N VAL A 84 13.31 9.91 7.93
CA VAL A 84 12.46 11.05 7.57
C VAL A 84 11.74 10.75 6.26
N VAL A 85 10.50 11.22 6.15
CA VAL A 85 9.76 11.20 4.87
C VAL A 85 10.08 12.45 4.07
N ARG A 86 10.35 12.30 2.78
CA ARG A 86 10.28 13.40 1.80
C ARG A 86 8.98 13.29 1.04
N ILE A 87 8.31 14.42 0.87
CA ILE A 87 7.07 14.51 0.11
C ILE A 87 7.33 15.42 -1.09
N THR A 88 7.02 14.94 -2.29
CA THR A 88 7.03 15.75 -3.51
C THR A 88 5.62 16.29 -3.73
N LEU A 89 5.50 17.61 -3.76
CA LEU A 89 4.25 18.32 -4.01
C LEU A 89 3.88 18.27 -5.51
N PRO A 90 2.62 18.57 -5.89
CA PRO A 90 2.18 18.55 -7.28
C PRO A 90 2.95 19.50 -8.22
N ASP A 91 3.54 20.57 -7.67
CA ASP A 91 4.38 21.53 -8.42
C ASP A 91 5.85 21.09 -8.56
N GLY A 92 6.20 19.91 -8.05
CA GLY A 92 7.56 19.37 -8.05
C GLY A 92 8.41 19.80 -6.85
N THR A 93 7.94 20.71 -6.00
CA THR A 93 8.63 21.10 -4.77
C THR A 93 8.78 19.89 -3.85
N VAL A 94 9.97 19.69 -3.27
CA VAL A 94 10.23 18.61 -2.32
C VAL A 94 10.31 19.18 -0.91
N VAL A 95 9.49 18.64 -0.02
CA VAL A 95 9.38 19.04 1.39
C VAL A 95 9.83 17.89 2.30
N SER A 96 10.55 18.20 3.38
CA SER A 96 10.99 17.23 4.39
C SER A 96 9.99 17.14 5.54
N GLY A 97 9.80 15.92 6.07
CA GLY A 97 8.90 15.62 7.17
C GLY A 97 9.25 16.28 8.51
N ASP A 98 10.48 16.78 8.64
CA ASP A 98 11.05 17.41 9.85
C ASP A 98 11.12 18.95 9.76
N GLN A 99 10.75 19.57 8.64
CA GLN A 99 10.83 21.03 8.52
C GLN A 99 9.68 21.73 9.26
N SER A 100 9.96 22.91 9.83
CA SER A 100 9.06 23.61 10.75
C SER A 100 7.73 24.07 10.12
N ASP A 101 7.72 24.41 8.83
CA ASP A 101 6.55 24.93 8.14
C ASP A 101 5.84 23.89 7.24
N LEU A 102 6.16 22.61 7.41
CA LEU A 102 5.62 21.49 6.62
C LEU A 102 4.08 21.51 6.55
N ASN A 103 3.40 21.59 7.69
CA ASN A 103 1.94 21.53 7.74
C ASN A 103 1.29 22.69 6.98
N ARG A 104 1.91 23.88 7.01
CA ARG A 104 1.47 25.04 6.23
C ARG A 104 1.64 24.80 4.73
N LEU A 105 2.78 24.25 4.31
CA LEU A 105 3.04 23.94 2.90
C LEU A 105 2.09 22.85 2.37
N LEU A 106 1.89 21.78 3.13
CA LEU A 106 0.94 20.70 2.79
C LEU A 106 -0.50 21.22 2.74
N SER A 107 -0.92 22.01 3.72
CA SER A 107 -2.27 22.58 3.76
C SER A 107 -2.54 23.50 2.57
N LYS A 108 -1.54 24.31 2.18
CA LYS A 108 -1.61 25.15 0.99
C LYS A 108 -1.71 24.31 -0.29
N ALA A 109 -0.87 23.28 -0.44
CA ALA A 109 -0.83 22.44 -1.63
C ALA A 109 -2.10 21.58 -1.79
N ILE A 110 -2.70 21.13 -0.69
CA ILE A 110 -3.95 20.34 -0.68
C ILE A 110 -5.19 21.25 -0.73
N ASN A 111 -5.03 22.55 -0.44
CA ASN A 111 -6.13 23.50 -0.27
C ASN A 111 -7.12 23.07 0.83
N ARG A 112 -6.58 22.55 1.93
CA ARG A 112 -7.34 22.11 3.12
C ARG A 112 -6.39 22.03 4.31
N GLU A 113 -6.83 22.43 5.49
CA GLU A 113 -6.01 22.33 6.70
C GLU A 113 -5.70 20.87 7.03
N VAL A 114 -4.41 20.53 7.05
CA VAL A 114 -3.92 19.20 7.38
C VAL A 114 -2.67 19.24 8.25
N THR A 115 -2.49 18.18 9.04
CA THR A 115 -1.27 17.95 9.80
C THR A 115 -0.69 16.60 9.43
N LEU A 116 0.62 16.56 9.11
CA LEU A 116 1.32 15.29 8.98
C LEU A 116 1.53 14.68 10.36
N VAL A 117 1.09 13.43 10.51
CA VAL A 117 1.28 12.64 11.72
C VAL A 117 2.09 11.39 11.41
N ALA A 118 2.86 10.94 12.39
CA ALA A 118 3.58 9.69 12.34
C ALA A 118 2.98 8.68 13.33
N THR A 119 3.14 7.41 13.03
CA THR A 119 3.02 6.37 14.06
C THR A 119 4.19 6.50 15.04
N GLY A 120 4.10 5.87 16.22
CA GLY A 120 5.25 5.81 17.15
C GLY A 120 6.53 5.22 16.54
N ARG A 121 6.44 4.54 15.39
CA ARG A 121 7.58 3.99 14.62
C ARG A 121 8.07 4.91 13.51
N GLY A 122 7.25 5.84 13.04
CA GLY A 122 7.66 6.95 12.18
C GLY A 122 8.31 8.09 12.97
N HIS A 123 8.15 8.08 14.30
CA HIS A 123 8.95 8.89 15.18
C HIS A 123 10.37 8.36 15.22
N ALA A 124 11.21 8.97 14.42
CA ALA A 124 12.53 9.18 14.92
C ALA A 124 12.87 10.68 15.08
N GLY A 125 12.18 11.69 14.53
CA GLY A 125 12.61 13.09 14.80
C GLY A 125 12.13 14.18 13.84
N GLY A 126 10.82 14.27 13.56
CA GLY A 126 10.32 15.34 12.68
C GLY A 126 8.81 15.58 12.64
N ALA A 127 7.97 14.54 12.73
CA ALA A 127 6.52 14.74 12.77
C ALA A 127 6.12 15.38 14.12
N GLN A 128 5.43 16.52 14.07
CA GLN A 128 5.06 17.29 15.27
C GLN A 128 4.04 16.57 16.17
N SER A 129 3.43 15.47 15.72
CA SER A 129 2.41 14.73 16.47
C SER A 129 2.45 13.23 16.16
N SER A 130 2.56 12.41 17.21
CA SER A 130 2.33 10.95 17.13
C SER A 130 0.89 10.62 17.44
N VAL A 131 0.31 9.72 16.65
CA VAL A 131 -0.87 8.97 17.08
C VAL A 131 -0.43 7.95 18.13
N PRO A 132 -1.00 7.97 19.35
CA PRO A 132 -0.69 6.96 20.37
C PRO A 132 -0.98 5.56 19.85
N ALA A 133 -0.15 4.57 20.25
CA ALA A 133 -0.31 3.18 19.80
C ALA A 133 -1.70 2.58 20.15
N SER A 134 -2.36 3.10 21.18
CA SER A 134 -3.70 2.67 21.63
C SER A 134 -4.86 3.36 20.90
N ARG A 135 -4.61 4.38 20.08
CA ARG A 135 -5.67 5.15 19.41
C ARG A 135 -6.00 4.52 18.07
N THR A 136 -7.27 4.16 17.88
CA THR A 136 -7.83 3.90 16.56
C THR A 136 -8.11 5.24 15.86
N ALA A 137 -7.82 5.30 14.56
CA ALA A 137 -8.09 6.47 13.74
C ALA A 137 -9.28 6.18 12.81
N LYS A 138 -10.10 7.19 12.52
CA LYS A 138 -11.23 7.08 11.59
C LYS A 138 -10.88 7.63 10.23
N ALA A 139 -11.42 7.02 9.19
CA ALA A 139 -11.27 7.44 7.80
C ALA A 139 -12.57 7.20 7.03
N GLU A 140 -12.65 7.74 5.81
CA GLU A 140 -13.85 7.70 4.98
C GLU A 140 -13.59 6.94 3.66
N GLU A 141 -14.60 6.26 3.14
CA GLU A 141 -14.55 5.60 1.84
C GLU A 141 -15.77 5.99 1.01
N TYR A 142 -15.51 6.42 -0.22
CA TYR A 142 -16.53 6.61 -1.25
C TYR A 142 -16.67 5.34 -2.09
N TRP A 143 -17.89 4.88 -2.21
CA TRP A 143 -18.30 3.72 -2.97
C TRP A 143 -18.85 4.17 -4.32
N PRO A 144 -18.19 3.87 -5.45
CA PRO A 144 -18.68 4.26 -6.76
C PRO A 144 -19.93 3.47 -7.10
N ASP A 145 -20.74 4.00 -8.02
CA ASP A 145 -21.92 3.30 -8.51
C ASP A 145 -21.53 2.11 -9.43
N ILE A 146 -21.12 1.01 -8.81
CA ILE A 146 -20.69 -0.23 -9.45
C ILE A 146 -21.44 -1.39 -8.79
N GLU A 147 -22.16 -2.15 -9.61
CA GLU A 147 -22.81 -3.39 -9.19
C GLU A 147 -21.79 -4.43 -8.70
N GLY A 148 -22.09 -5.08 -7.57
CA GLY A 148 -21.20 -6.06 -6.93
C GLY A 148 -20.34 -5.50 -5.79
N LEU A 149 -20.45 -4.20 -5.47
CA LEU A 149 -19.89 -3.60 -4.26
C LEU A 149 -20.94 -3.55 -3.13
N ASP A 150 -20.47 -3.42 -1.89
CA ASP A 150 -21.32 -3.41 -0.68
C ASP A 150 -22.26 -2.19 -0.61
N TYR A 151 -21.79 -1.04 -1.12
CA TYR A 151 -22.57 0.20 -1.23
C TYR A 151 -22.43 0.80 -2.63
N ARG A 152 -23.35 1.70 -2.99
CA ARG A 152 -23.38 2.38 -4.30
C ARG A 152 -23.63 3.87 -4.09
N ASP A 153 -22.78 4.69 -4.69
CA ASP A 153 -22.81 6.16 -4.62
C ASP A 153 -22.92 6.71 -3.17
N ALA A 154 -22.19 6.11 -2.24
CA ALA A 154 -22.27 6.43 -0.82
C ALA A 154 -20.88 6.73 -0.24
N VAL A 155 -20.84 7.51 0.84
CA VAL A 155 -19.64 7.68 1.67
C VAL A 155 -19.88 7.02 3.02
N THR A 156 -18.97 6.15 3.45
CA THR A 156 -19.05 5.46 4.74
C THR A 156 -17.80 5.76 5.58
N ASP A 157 -17.94 5.75 6.90
CA ASP A 157 -16.82 5.77 7.83
C ASP A 157 -16.26 4.34 8.04
N PHE A 158 -14.96 4.23 8.30
CA PHE A 158 -14.32 3.01 8.77
C PHE A 158 -13.20 3.32 9.78
N GLU A 159 -12.81 2.31 10.55
CA GLU A 159 -11.73 2.43 11.54
C GLU A 159 -10.45 1.79 11.03
N LEU A 160 -9.33 2.47 11.26
CA LEU A 160 -7.98 1.97 11.02
C LEU A 160 -7.51 1.17 12.25
N PRO A 161 -6.78 0.05 12.06
CA PRO A 161 -6.16 -0.68 13.15
C PRO A 161 -5.29 0.23 14.01
N ALA A 162 -5.27 -0.03 15.33
CA ALA A 162 -4.56 0.80 16.29
C ALA A 162 -3.04 0.86 15.99
N GLY A 163 -2.46 2.05 16.17
CA GLY A 163 -1.02 2.26 16.02
C GLY A 163 -0.49 2.20 14.58
N THR A 164 -1.37 2.21 13.57
CA THR A 164 -0.96 2.21 12.16
C THR A 164 -1.92 2.97 11.23
N PHE A 165 -1.48 3.18 9.99
CA PHE A 165 -2.27 3.78 8.91
C PHE A 165 -2.58 2.80 7.76
N PHE A 166 -2.27 1.51 7.92
CA PHE A 166 -2.77 0.44 7.06
C PHE A 166 -4.29 0.33 7.13
N ASP A 167 -4.95 -0.06 6.03
CA ASP A 167 -6.40 -0.30 6.03
C ASP A 167 -6.76 -1.67 6.64
N CYS A 168 -5.92 -2.69 6.44
CA CYS A 168 -6.18 -4.05 6.90
C CYS A 168 -4.88 -4.79 7.29
N ALA A 169 -3.98 -5.05 6.33
CA ALA A 169 -2.74 -5.78 6.56
C ALA A 169 -1.49 -4.97 6.22
N THR A 170 -0.36 -5.37 6.81
CA THR A 170 0.94 -4.69 6.70
C THR A 170 1.75 -5.03 5.45
N VAL A 171 1.39 -6.12 4.76
CA VAL A 171 2.00 -6.53 3.49
C VAL A 171 0.90 -6.89 2.49
N HIS A 172 0.98 -6.31 1.30
CA HIS A 172 0.17 -6.68 0.14
C HIS A 172 1.07 -7.26 -0.94
N LEU A 173 0.73 -8.44 -1.45
CA LEU A 173 1.39 -9.08 -2.59
C LEU A 173 0.42 -9.19 -3.77
N LEU A 174 0.93 -9.10 -5.00
CA LEU A 174 0.18 -9.48 -6.20
C LEU A 174 1.12 -10.09 -7.23
N THR A 175 0.57 -10.78 -8.22
CA THR A 175 1.38 -11.34 -9.31
C THR A 175 1.30 -10.54 -10.60
N THR A 176 2.35 -10.60 -11.41
CA THR A 176 2.29 -10.08 -12.79
C THR A 176 1.22 -10.81 -13.61
N ALA A 177 1.02 -12.10 -13.35
CA ALA A 177 -0.05 -12.90 -13.95
C ALA A 177 -1.44 -12.30 -13.74
N THR A 178 -1.77 -11.87 -12.52
CA THR A 178 -3.04 -11.19 -12.22
C THR A 178 -3.22 -9.93 -13.06
N LEU A 179 -2.17 -9.11 -13.22
CA LEU A 179 -2.24 -7.90 -14.03
C LEU A 179 -2.46 -8.24 -15.50
N ASP A 180 -1.77 -9.25 -16.02
CA ASP A 180 -1.90 -9.71 -17.40
C ASP A 180 -3.29 -10.30 -17.68
N THR A 181 -3.82 -11.11 -16.77
CA THR A 181 -5.19 -11.64 -16.84
C THR A 181 -6.21 -10.50 -16.88
N LEU A 182 -6.12 -9.51 -15.99
CA LEU A 182 -7.06 -8.38 -15.99
C LEU A 182 -6.98 -7.57 -17.29
N ARG A 183 -5.76 -7.37 -17.83
CA ARG A 183 -5.54 -6.70 -19.10
C ARG A 183 -6.16 -7.46 -20.28
N GLN A 184 -6.22 -8.79 -20.26
CA GLN A 184 -6.93 -9.56 -21.28
C GLN A 184 -8.44 -9.30 -21.28
N PHE A 185 -9.05 -9.13 -20.10
CA PHE A 185 -10.48 -8.85 -19.99
C PHE A 185 -10.87 -7.40 -20.29
N TYR A 186 -9.93 -6.46 -20.16
CA TYR A 186 -10.13 -5.04 -20.45
C TYR A 186 -8.88 -4.42 -21.08
N PRO A 187 -8.61 -4.68 -22.38
CA PRO A 187 -7.34 -4.33 -23.04
C PRO A 187 -7.00 -2.84 -23.10
N GLN A 188 -8.00 -1.97 -23.06
CA GLN A 188 -7.82 -0.51 -23.00
C GLN A 188 -7.41 -0.02 -21.59
N GLY A 189 -7.56 -0.85 -20.56
CA GLY A 189 -7.23 -0.51 -19.19
C GLY A 189 -5.74 -0.62 -18.91
N ARG A 190 -5.18 0.40 -18.26
CA ARG A 190 -3.79 0.40 -17.78
C ARG A 190 -3.71 -0.24 -16.39
N PHE A 191 -3.66 -1.58 -16.33
CA PHE A 191 -3.49 -2.38 -15.11
C PHE A 191 -2.04 -2.34 -14.59
N GLU A 192 -1.60 -1.16 -14.17
CA GLU A 192 -0.24 -0.95 -13.66
C GLU A 192 -0.16 -1.15 -12.14
N VAL A 193 1.01 -1.60 -11.67
CA VAL A 193 1.29 -1.91 -10.25
C VAL A 193 0.88 -0.76 -9.31
N GLN A 194 1.12 0.48 -9.74
CA GLN A 194 0.84 1.70 -8.99
C GLN A 194 -0.64 1.82 -8.57
N ARG A 195 -1.59 1.33 -9.40
CA ARG A 195 -3.03 1.34 -9.06
C ARG A 195 -3.35 0.46 -7.87
N PHE A 196 -2.64 -0.64 -7.73
CA PHE A 196 -2.92 -1.67 -6.73
C PHE A 196 -2.11 -1.51 -5.46
N ARG A 197 -1.00 -0.77 -5.52
CA ARG A 197 -0.17 -0.42 -4.38
C ARG A 197 0.31 -1.63 -3.53
N PRO A 198 0.78 -2.72 -4.15
CA PRO A 198 1.37 -3.84 -3.42
C PRO A 198 2.71 -3.43 -2.83
N ASN A 199 3.16 -4.15 -1.81
CA ASN A 199 4.55 -4.05 -1.36
C ASN A 199 5.47 -4.97 -2.16
N ILE A 200 4.97 -6.12 -2.60
CA ILE A 200 5.75 -7.13 -3.32
C ILE A 200 4.98 -7.57 -4.57
N VAL A 201 5.61 -7.45 -5.74
CA VAL A 201 5.10 -8.04 -6.97
C VAL A 201 5.87 -9.32 -7.26
N VAL A 202 5.17 -10.42 -7.49
CA VAL A 202 5.79 -11.72 -7.81
C VAL A 202 5.58 -12.02 -9.29
N LYS A 203 6.66 -12.35 -10.00
CA LYS A 203 6.58 -12.97 -11.32
C LYS A 203 6.52 -14.48 -11.12
N PRO A 204 5.39 -15.15 -11.39
CA PRO A 204 5.30 -16.60 -11.24
C PRO A 204 6.21 -17.33 -12.23
N VAL A 205 6.65 -18.53 -11.87
CA VAL A 205 7.47 -19.39 -12.76
C VAL A 205 6.62 -19.87 -13.93
N GLU A 206 5.47 -20.44 -13.62
CA GLU A 206 4.44 -20.90 -14.55
C GLU A 206 3.06 -20.65 -13.92
N PHE A 207 2.06 -20.35 -14.73
CA PHE A 207 0.68 -20.25 -14.28
C PHE A 207 -0.27 -20.58 -15.43
N GLU A 208 -1.09 -21.61 -15.22
CA GLU A 208 -2.20 -21.93 -16.13
C GLU A 208 -3.52 -21.32 -15.65
N GLN A 209 -3.61 -21.00 -14.35
CA GLN A 209 -4.81 -20.46 -13.73
C GLN A 209 -4.73 -18.94 -13.57
N PRO A 210 -5.84 -18.22 -13.81
CA PRO A 210 -5.92 -16.80 -13.50
C PRO A 210 -5.81 -16.58 -11.98
N PHE A 211 -5.18 -15.48 -11.57
CA PHE A 211 -5.05 -15.08 -10.17
C PHE A 211 -4.31 -16.11 -9.27
N PRO A 212 -3.08 -16.53 -9.63
CA PRO A 212 -2.39 -17.62 -8.95
C PRO A 212 -2.20 -17.40 -7.45
N GLU A 213 -2.04 -16.15 -6.99
CA GLU A 213 -1.86 -15.82 -5.58
C GLU A 213 -3.07 -16.17 -4.69
N ASN A 214 -4.26 -16.31 -5.27
CA ASN A 214 -5.44 -16.72 -4.51
C ASN A 214 -5.25 -18.11 -3.87
N SER A 215 -4.51 -19.00 -4.53
CA SER A 215 -4.21 -20.35 -4.02
C SER A 215 -3.23 -20.36 -2.84
N TRP A 216 -2.56 -19.24 -2.58
CA TRP A 216 -1.59 -19.14 -1.49
C TRP A 216 -2.26 -18.82 -0.15
N ILE A 217 -3.53 -18.41 -0.16
CA ILE A 217 -4.29 -18.05 1.05
C ILE A 217 -4.33 -19.24 2.01
N GLY A 218 -3.97 -19.01 3.27
CA GLY A 218 -3.86 -20.05 4.31
C GLY A 218 -2.49 -20.73 4.38
N HIS A 219 -1.57 -20.39 3.47
CA HIS A 219 -0.22 -20.95 3.44
C HIS A 219 0.85 -19.90 3.79
N THR A 220 2.06 -20.39 4.10
CA THR A 220 3.23 -19.54 4.32
C THR A 220 4.13 -19.51 3.09
N LEU A 221 4.39 -18.31 2.58
CA LEU A 221 5.41 -18.05 1.57
C LEU A 221 6.78 -17.82 2.21
N ALA A 222 7.80 -18.48 1.67
CA ALA A 222 9.19 -18.10 1.84
C ALA A 222 9.58 -17.12 0.72
N VAL A 223 10.11 -15.95 1.11
CA VAL A 223 10.66 -14.96 0.18
C VAL A 223 12.14 -14.80 0.48
N GLY A 224 12.97 -15.18 -0.48
CA GLY A 224 14.41 -15.32 -0.26
C GLY A 224 14.70 -16.36 0.84
N ASP A 225 15.78 -16.16 1.57
CA ASP A 225 16.23 -17.11 2.59
C ASP A 225 15.59 -16.83 3.96
N GLU A 226 15.33 -15.57 4.28
CA GLU A 226 14.98 -15.12 5.63
C GLU A 226 13.47 -14.95 5.84
N VAL A 227 12.78 -14.29 4.90
CA VAL A 227 11.44 -13.78 5.14
C VAL A 227 10.40 -14.88 5.01
N ARG A 228 9.45 -14.91 5.96
CA ARG A 228 8.30 -15.82 5.96
C ARG A 228 7.02 -15.01 6.13
N LEU A 229 6.08 -15.18 5.20
CA LEU A 229 4.82 -14.43 5.13
C LEU A 229 3.65 -15.42 5.15
N ASN A 230 2.78 -15.33 6.15
CA ASN A 230 1.53 -16.08 6.16
C ASN A 230 0.48 -15.32 5.35
N ILE A 231 -0.09 -15.93 4.31
CA ILE A 231 -1.08 -15.29 3.44
C ILE A 231 -2.45 -15.40 4.09
N THR A 232 -2.99 -14.27 4.54
CA THR A 232 -4.14 -14.24 5.44
C THR A 232 -5.48 -14.12 4.71
N GLY A 233 -5.48 -13.64 3.46
CA GLY A 233 -6.72 -13.47 2.70
C GLY A 233 -6.55 -12.62 1.45
N PRO A 234 -7.64 -12.43 0.69
CA PRO A 234 -7.61 -11.66 -0.54
C PRO A 234 -7.54 -10.15 -0.28
N CYS A 235 -6.97 -9.39 -1.21
CA CYS A 235 -6.90 -7.93 -1.15
C CYS A 235 -8.05 -7.28 -1.93
N GLY A 236 -9.13 -6.94 -1.21
CA GLY A 236 -10.27 -6.20 -1.75
C GLY A 236 -9.87 -4.81 -2.25
N ARG A 237 -10.34 -4.44 -3.44
CA ARG A 237 -10.02 -3.18 -4.12
C ARG A 237 -11.19 -2.23 -4.08
N CYS A 238 -10.87 -0.96 -3.90
CA CYS A 238 -11.80 0.15 -3.79
C CYS A 238 -11.60 1.16 -4.93
N VAL A 239 -12.33 2.27 -4.87
CA VAL A 239 -12.28 3.38 -5.84
C VAL A 239 -10.86 3.91 -6.11
N MET A 240 -9.92 3.75 -5.17
CA MET A 240 -8.53 4.21 -5.37
C MET A 240 -7.89 3.65 -6.65
N THR A 241 -8.23 2.43 -7.07
CA THR A 241 -7.67 1.85 -8.30
C THR A 241 -8.12 2.60 -9.56
N THR A 242 -9.23 3.33 -9.49
CA THR A 242 -9.83 4.05 -10.62
C THR A 242 -9.36 5.49 -10.74
N LEU A 243 -8.60 6.00 -9.78
CA LEU A 243 -8.19 7.41 -9.76
C LEU A 243 -6.96 7.65 -10.64
N ALA A 244 -6.86 8.87 -11.17
CA ALA A 244 -5.66 9.32 -11.86
C ALA A 244 -4.47 9.39 -10.89
N GLN A 245 -3.28 8.98 -11.37
CA GLN A 245 -2.02 9.07 -10.62
C GLN A 245 -0.85 9.06 -11.60
N GLY A 246 0.06 10.04 -11.49
CA GLY A 246 1.12 10.22 -12.48
C GLY A 246 0.54 10.37 -13.90
N ASP A 247 0.98 9.51 -14.82
CA ASP A 247 0.52 9.44 -16.21
C ASP A 247 -0.70 8.51 -16.41
N LEU A 248 -1.21 7.89 -15.33
CA LEU A 248 -2.37 7.01 -15.38
C LEU A 248 -3.66 7.84 -15.31
N PRO A 249 -4.59 7.71 -16.28
CA PRO A 249 -5.86 8.45 -16.24
C PRO A 249 -6.83 7.84 -15.23
N SER A 250 -7.87 8.59 -14.87
CA SER A 250 -9.01 8.04 -14.14
C SER A 250 -9.75 7.02 -15.01
N ASP A 251 -10.06 5.85 -14.46
CA ASP A 251 -10.64 4.72 -15.21
C ASP A 251 -11.41 3.77 -14.28
N THR A 252 -12.76 3.81 -14.33
CA THR A 252 -13.62 2.91 -13.55
C THR A 252 -13.64 1.48 -14.08
N GLY A 253 -13.20 1.27 -15.32
CA GLY A 253 -13.05 -0.05 -15.94
C GLY A 253 -12.05 -0.94 -15.19
N ILE A 254 -11.05 -0.34 -14.54
CA ILE A 254 -10.08 -1.07 -13.69
C ILE A 254 -10.81 -1.81 -12.56
N LEU A 255 -11.58 -1.08 -11.74
CA LEU A 255 -12.30 -1.68 -10.62
C LEU A 255 -13.44 -2.58 -11.11
N ARG A 256 -14.19 -2.16 -12.12
CA ARG A 256 -15.29 -2.96 -12.69
C ARG A 256 -14.79 -4.32 -13.21
N THR A 257 -13.61 -4.36 -13.81
CA THR A 257 -12.99 -5.60 -14.28
C THR A 257 -12.58 -6.48 -13.10
N ALA A 258 -11.94 -5.91 -12.08
CA ALA A 258 -11.59 -6.66 -10.87
C ALA A 258 -12.84 -7.24 -10.15
N VAL A 259 -13.94 -6.47 -10.07
CA VAL A 259 -15.23 -6.93 -9.53
C VAL A 259 -15.72 -8.16 -10.27
N ARG A 260 -15.80 -8.09 -11.61
CA ARG A 260 -16.31 -9.17 -12.45
C ARG A 260 -15.44 -10.42 -12.45
N GLN A 261 -14.12 -10.25 -12.49
CA GLN A 261 -13.20 -11.36 -12.73
C GLN A 261 -12.68 -12.00 -11.45
N ASN A 262 -12.59 -11.27 -10.35
CA ASN A 262 -12.01 -11.79 -9.10
C ASN A 262 -12.68 -11.23 -7.85
N ARG A 263 -14.00 -10.95 -7.90
CA ARG A 263 -14.82 -10.48 -6.76
C ARG A 263 -14.22 -9.25 -6.06
N ALA A 264 -13.75 -8.30 -6.87
CA ALA A 264 -13.08 -7.07 -6.46
C ALA A 264 -11.70 -7.26 -5.83
N ASN A 265 -11.11 -8.46 -5.87
CA ASN A 265 -9.81 -8.72 -5.27
C ASN A 265 -8.68 -8.63 -6.30
N VAL A 266 -7.58 -7.99 -5.93
CA VAL A 266 -6.34 -7.97 -6.74
C VAL A 266 -5.15 -8.09 -5.79
N GLY A 267 -4.51 -9.25 -5.81
CA GLY A 267 -3.50 -9.63 -4.85
C GLY A 267 -4.05 -10.20 -3.53
N VAL A 268 -3.14 -10.45 -2.60
CA VAL A 268 -3.39 -11.06 -1.29
C VAL A 268 -2.69 -10.29 -0.17
N TYR A 269 -3.29 -10.32 1.01
CA TYR A 269 -2.69 -9.80 2.23
C TYR A 269 -1.83 -10.84 2.92
N ALA A 270 -0.78 -10.38 3.59
CA ALA A 270 0.09 -11.23 4.38
C ALA A 270 0.45 -10.63 5.74
N ALA A 271 0.58 -11.51 6.72
CA ALA A 271 1.20 -11.23 8.00
C ALA A 271 2.65 -11.70 7.99
N VAL A 272 3.54 -10.93 8.60
CA VAL A 272 4.95 -11.31 8.71
C VAL A 272 5.12 -12.33 9.83
N VAL A 273 5.57 -13.53 9.49
CA VAL A 273 5.92 -14.59 10.46
C VAL A 273 7.38 -14.46 10.87
N ARG A 274 8.25 -14.14 9.90
CA ARG A 274 9.67 -13.89 10.13
C ARG A 274 10.14 -12.75 9.24
N GLY A 275 10.73 -11.72 9.86
CA GLY A 275 11.37 -10.61 9.17
C GLY A 275 12.74 -10.94 8.60
N GLY A 276 13.32 -10.00 7.86
CA GLY A 276 14.57 -10.16 7.12
C GLY A 276 14.66 -9.16 5.99
N THR A 277 15.63 -9.32 5.10
CA THR A 277 15.74 -8.48 3.89
C THR A 277 15.21 -9.21 2.68
N ILE A 278 14.39 -8.53 1.87
CA ILE A 278 13.97 -8.99 0.54
C ILE A 278 14.65 -8.15 -0.54
N ARG A 279 14.93 -8.77 -1.68
CA ARG A 279 15.53 -8.13 -2.85
C ARG A 279 14.76 -8.51 -4.11
N ARG A 280 14.81 -7.64 -5.12
CA ARG A 280 14.38 -8.01 -6.47
C ARG A 280 15.14 -9.26 -6.92
N GLY A 281 14.41 -10.23 -7.49
CA GLY A 281 14.94 -11.51 -7.93
C GLY A 281 14.94 -12.62 -6.87
N ASP A 282 14.64 -12.31 -5.60
CA ASP A 282 14.52 -13.33 -4.56
C ASP A 282 13.45 -14.35 -4.94
N GLN A 283 13.75 -15.62 -4.72
CA GLN A 283 12.83 -16.71 -4.99
C GLN A 283 11.67 -16.68 -4.01
N VAL A 284 10.47 -16.94 -4.53
CA VAL A 284 9.23 -17.08 -3.76
C VAL A 284 8.79 -18.52 -3.83
N ARG A 285 8.66 -19.16 -2.66
CA ARG A 285 8.29 -20.56 -2.54
C ARG A 285 7.12 -20.73 -1.57
N LEU A 286 6.18 -21.58 -1.90
CA LEU A 286 5.08 -21.97 -1.02
C LEU A 286 5.55 -23.10 -0.10
N SER A 287 5.40 -22.93 1.21
CA SER A 287 5.69 -24.02 2.16
C SER A 287 4.56 -25.05 2.11
N ALA A 288 4.89 -26.34 2.13
CA ALA A 288 3.89 -27.37 2.40
C ALA A 288 3.25 -27.12 3.78
N GLY A 289 1.91 -27.10 3.80
CA GLY A 289 1.12 -26.95 5.02
C GLY A 289 1.13 -28.19 5.90
#